data_AF-A0AAE3K5G8-F1
#
_entry.id   AF-A0AAE3K5G8-F1
#
_cell.length_a   1.000
_cell.length_b   1.000
_cell.length_c   1.000
_cell.angle_alpha   90.00
_cell.angle_beta   90.00
_cell.angle_gamma   90.00
#
_symmetry.space_group_name_H-M   'P 1'
#
loop_
_entity.id
_entity.type
_entity.pdbx_description
1 polymer ?
#
loop_
_entity_poly.entity_id
_entity_poly.type
_entity_poly.pdbx_seq_one_letter_code
_entity_poly.pdbx_strand_id
1 'polypeptide(L)' 'MQYRRIQHWIEWQATKHGLAVVKLPAFYTSTRCPKCGGEMREYVHRQFVCEVWL' A
#
# COMPACT_ATOMS: atom_id res chain seq x y z
N MET A 1 -4.55 14.31 12.82
CA MET A 1 -3.93 12.99 13.02
C MET A 1 -2.53 13.02 12.42
N GLN A 2 -1.48 12.75 13.17
CA GLN A 2 -0.10 12.77 12.65
C GLN A 2 0.36 11.34 12.34
N TYR A 3 0.72 11.08 11.08
CA TYR A 3 1.18 9.77 10.61
C TYR A 3 2.32 9.18 11.45
N ARG A 4 3.20 10.02 12.01
CA ARG A 4 4.29 9.62 12.91
C ARG A 4 3.79 8.82 14.12
N ARG A 5 2.68 9.24 14.72
CA ARG A 5 2.15 8.57 15.93
C ARG A 5 1.62 7.18 15.59
N ILE A 6 0.95 7.04 14.45
CA ILE A 6 0.43 5.75 13.98
C ILE A 6 1.59 4.81 13.61
N GLN A 7 2.59 5.32 12.87
CA GLN A 7 3.78 4.54 12.52
C GLN A 7 4.50 4.02 13.78
N HIS A 8 4.69 4.88 14.78
CA HIS A 8 5.30 4.49 16.05
C HIS A 8 4.49 3.38 16.77
N TRP A 9 3.16 3.49 16.81
CA TRP A 9 2.33 2.44 17.43
C TRP A 9 2.41 1.10 16.70
N ILE A 10 2.48 1.10 15.37
CA ILE A 10 2.65 -0.12 14.55
C ILE A 10 4.03 -0.74 14.84
N GLU A 11 5.10 0.06 14.80
CA GLU A 11 6.47 -0.39 15.07
C GLU A 11 6.62 -0.97 16.48
N TRP A 12 6.04 -0.30 17.48
CA TRP A 12 6.05 -0.76 18.87
C TRP A 12 5.32 -2.08 19.06
N GLN A 13 4.15 -2.25 18.42
CA GLN A 13 3.43 -3.53 18.44
C GLN A 13 4.22 -4.64 17.73
N ALA A 14 4.75 -4.37 16.53
CA ALA A 14 5.54 -5.34 15.78
C ALA A 14 6.73 -5.86 16.60
N THR A 15 7.45 -4.96 17.28
CA THR A 15 8.60 -5.30 18.13
C THR A 15 8.22 -6.28 19.24
N LYS A 16 7.06 -6.08 19.90
CA LYS A 16 6.57 -6.98 20.96
C LYS A 16 6.28 -8.40 20.46
N HIS A 17 5.94 -8.55 19.18
CA HIS A 17 5.62 -9.82 18.55
C HIS A 17 6.79 -10.38 17.73
N GLY A 18 7.98 -9.78 17.80
CA GLY A 18 9.15 -10.22 17.04
C GLY A 18 9.02 -10.03 15.53
N LEU A 19 8.18 -9.09 15.08
CA LEU A 19 7.95 -8.78 13.67
C LEU A 19 8.87 -7.64 13.21
N ALA A 20 9.35 -7.74 11.97
CA ALA A 20 10.09 -6.66 11.30
C ALA A 20 9.13 -5.71 10.57
N VAL A 21 9.35 -4.39 10.71
CA VAL A 21 8.64 -3.36 9.94
C VAL A 21 9.57 -2.78 8.88
N VAL A 22 9.17 -2.89 7.61
CA VAL A 22 9.94 -2.37 6.48
C VAL A 22 9.25 -1.14 5.91
N LYS A 23 9.98 -0.03 5.83
CA LYS A 23 9.50 1.21 5.18
C LYS A 23 9.89 1.17 3.71
N LEU A 24 8.91 1.35 2.83
CA LEU A 24 9.08 1.34 1.39
C LEU A 24 8.62 2.69 0.80
N PRO A 25 9.20 3.11 -0.33
CA PRO A 25 8.70 4.27 -1.05
C PRO A 25 7.28 4.01 -1.57
N ALA A 26 6.43 5.05 -1.53
CA ALA A 26 5.02 4.93 -1.92
C ALA A 26 4.79 4.88 -3.45
N PHE A 27 5.83 5.06 -4.25
CA PHE A 27 5.71 5.20 -5.70
C PHE A 27 5.01 4.01 -6.34
N TYR A 28 4.06 4.31 -7.23
CA TYR A 28 3.33 3.34 -8.05
C TYR A 28 2.47 2.32 -7.29
N THR A 29 2.30 2.46 -5.96
CA THR A 29 1.54 1.51 -5.14
C THR A 29 0.02 1.64 -5.29
N SER A 30 -0.47 2.78 -5.80
CA SER A 30 -1.90 3.03 -6.04
C SER A 30 -2.31 3.00 -7.51
N THR A 31 -1.35 2.96 -8.43
CA THR A 31 -1.61 3.10 -9.88
C THR A 31 -1.18 1.89 -10.70
N ARG A 32 -0.45 0.92 -10.12
CA ARG A 32 -0.03 -0.29 -10.82
C ARG A 32 -0.75 -1.52 -10.32
N CYS A 33 -1.07 -2.42 -11.26
CA CYS A 33 -1.72 -3.68 -10.97
C CYS A 33 -0.79 -4.57 -10.13
N PRO A 34 -1.26 -5.10 -8.98
CA PRO A 34 -0.45 -5.99 -8.15
C PRO A 34 -0.19 -7.36 -8.80
N LYS A 35 -0.90 -7.71 -9.88
CA LYS A 35 -0.73 -8.99 -10.59
C LYS A 35 0.22 -8.89 -11.79
N CYS A 36 0.03 -7.90 -12.67
CA CYS A 36 0.79 -7.79 -13.92
C CYS A 36 1.74 -6.58 -13.98
N GLY A 37 1.69 -5.66 -13.00
CA GLY A 37 2.53 -4.47 -12.95
C GLY A 37 2.16 -3.36 -13.94
N GLY A 38 1.16 -3.57 -14.81
CA GLY A 38 0.65 -2.56 -15.73
C GLY A 38 -0.09 -1.42 -15.02
N GLU A 39 -0.31 -0.32 -15.75
CA GLU A 39 -1.11 0.80 -15.23
C GLU A 39 -2.57 0.40 -15.01
N MET A 40 -3.17 0.96 -13.97
CA MET A 40 -4.59 0.77 -13.65
C MET A 40 -5.37 2.03 -13.98
N ARG A 41 -6.61 1.83 -14.43
CA ARG A 41 -7.55 2.89 -14.72
C ARG A 41 -8.57 3.01 -13.60
N GLU A 42 -8.89 4.23 -13.19
CA GLU A 42 -10.02 4.48 -12.28
C GLU A 42 -11.33 4.13 -13.00
N TYR A 43 -12.10 3.21 -12.42
CA TYR A 43 -13.39 2.78 -12.96
C TYR A 43 -14.54 3.57 -12.34
N VAL A 44 -14.54 3.66 -11.00
CA VAL A 44 -15.46 4.47 -10.19
C VAL A 44 -14.73 4.95 -8.93
N HIS A 45 -15.38 5.78 -8.11
CA HIS A 45 -14.79 6.32 -6.88
C HIS A 45 -14.16 5.21 -6.01
N ARG A 46 -12.83 5.27 -5.83
CA ARG A 46 -12.02 4.32 -5.04
C ARG A 46 -11.97 2.90 -5.60
N GLN A 47 -12.30 2.69 -6.88
CA GLN A 47 -12.14 1.40 -7.56
C GLN A 47 -11.30 1.57 -8.82
N PHE A 48 -10.24 0.78 -8.90
CA PHE A 48 -9.34 0.73 -10.04
C PHE A 48 -9.45 -0.64 -10.70
N VAL A 49 -9.42 -0.66 -12.03
CA VAL A 49 -9.43 -1.87 -12.85
C VAL A 49 -8.11 -1.97 -13.62
N CYS A 50 -7.67 -3.20 -13.85
CA CYS A 50 -6.51 -3.46 -14.69
C CYS A 50 -6.97 -3.74 -16.11
N GLU A 51 -6.38 -3.05 -17.08
CA GLU A 51 -6.73 -3.18 -18.49
C GLU A 51 -6.39 -4.55 -19.09
N VAL A 52 -5.42 -5.27 -18.52
CA VAL A 52 -4.98 -6.59 -18.99
C VAL A 52 -5.97 -7.70 -18.61
N TRP A 53 -6.82 -7.48 -17.60
CA TRP A 53 -7.76 -8.47 -17.08
C TRP A 53 -9.23 -8.12 -17.39
N LEU A 54 -9.45 -7.15 -18.28
CA LEU A 54 -10.75 -6.86 -18.91
C LEU A 54 -10.87 -7.67 -20.20
#